data_AF-A0A7X8QG26-F1
#
_entry.id   AF-A0A7X8QG26-F1
#
_cell.length_a   1.000
_cell.length_b   1.000
_cell.length_c   1.000
_cell.angle_alpha   90.00
_cell.angle_beta   90.00
_cell.angle_gamma   90.00
#
_symmetry.space_group_name_H-M   'P 1'
#
loop_
_entity.id
_entity.type
_entity.pdbx_description
1 polymer ?
#
loop_
_entity_poly.entity_id
_entity_poly.type
_entity_poly.pdbx_seq_one_letter_code
_entity_poly.pdbx_strand_id
1 'polypeptide(L)' 'MDKQTTRNKASVHNKLKEKPNNLELIASQRFREDPQLYKIVDFLNRTLKSHHLLFGLTKSEEGMSITIYEVE' A
#
# COMPACT_ATOMS: atom_id res chain seq x y z
N MET A 1 -8.49 44.12 -26.34
CA MET A 1 -8.25 44.15 -24.88
C MET A 1 -7.28 43.03 -24.62
N ASP A 2 -6.04 43.36 -24.30
CA ASP A 2 -4.91 42.48 -24.56
C ASP A 2 -4.15 42.08 -23.30
N LYS A 3 -3.72 40.80 -23.29
CA LYS A 3 -2.49 40.27 -22.70
C LYS A 3 -2.12 40.64 -21.26
N GLN A 4 -2.34 39.68 -20.35
CA GLN A 4 -1.50 39.47 -19.16
C GLN A 4 -1.35 37.93 -18.99
N THR A 5 -0.20 37.23 -19.07
CA THR A 5 1.25 37.55 -18.99
C THR A 5 1.72 37.65 -17.52
N THR A 6 2.20 36.61 -16.82
CA THR A 6 2.86 35.31 -17.15
C THR A 6 2.38 34.23 -16.12
N ARG A 7 2.90 32.99 -15.91
CA ARG A 7 4.25 32.36 -16.04
C ARG A 7 4.16 30.83 -16.22
N ASN A 8 5.16 30.25 -16.89
CA ASN A 8 5.52 28.83 -16.77
C ASN A 8 6.18 28.54 -15.42
N LYS A 9 5.85 27.38 -14.81
CA LYS A 9 6.84 26.51 -14.15
C LYS A 9 6.42 25.05 -14.30
N ALA A 10 7.04 24.35 -15.24
CA ALA A 10 7.08 22.89 -15.17
C ALA A 10 7.93 22.51 -13.95
N SER A 11 7.38 21.68 -13.06
CA SER A 11 8.14 21.05 -11.97
C SER A 11 7.69 19.61 -11.78
N VAL A 12 8.20 18.77 -12.68
CA VAL A 12 8.74 17.44 -12.36
C VAL A 12 8.02 16.70 -11.23
N HIS A 13 7.11 15.80 -11.61
CA HIS A 13 7.00 14.48 -11.00
C HIS A 13 6.65 13.46 -12.09
N ASN A 14 7.58 13.25 -13.02
CA ASN A 14 7.64 12.00 -13.79
C ASN A 14 8.02 10.87 -12.83
N LYS A 15 7.09 10.47 -11.97
CA LYS A 15 7.14 9.15 -11.36
C LYS A 15 6.90 8.18 -12.52
N LEU A 16 7.96 7.49 -12.91
CA LEU A 16 7.91 6.37 -13.82
C LEU A 16 6.75 5.47 -13.38
N LYS A 17 5.90 5.06 -14.34
CA LYS A 17 5.01 3.92 -14.11
C LYS A 17 5.89 2.67 -14.10
N GLU A 18 6.55 2.44 -12.98
CA GLU A 18 6.91 1.10 -12.53
C GLU A 18 5.69 0.21 -12.79
N LYS A 19 5.89 -0.96 -13.39
CA LYS A 19 4.80 -1.94 -13.50
C LYS A 19 4.29 -2.16 -12.07
N PRO A 20 2.96 -2.19 -11.83
CA PRO A 20 2.50 -2.67 -10.54
C PRO A 20 3.03 -4.10 -10.40
N ASN A 21 3.85 -4.37 -9.36
CA ASN A 21 4.07 -5.74 -8.91
C ASN A 21 2.68 -6.36 -8.72
N ASN A 22 2.49 -7.56 -9.26
CA ASN A 22 1.16 -8.13 -9.40
C ASN A 22 0.69 -8.60 -8.01
N LEU A 23 -0.13 -7.78 -7.35
CA LEU A 23 -0.62 -8.03 -5.99
C LEU A 23 -1.90 -8.87 -6.04
N GLU A 24 -1.79 -10.19 -6.18
CA GLU A 24 -2.95 -11.08 -6.18
C GLU A 24 -3.49 -11.27 -4.76
N LEU A 25 -4.81 -11.08 -4.57
CA LEU A 25 -5.46 -11.19 -3.26
C LEU A 25 -5.75 -12.65 -2.91
N ILE A 26 -4.96 -13.22 -2.00
CA ILE A 26 -5.19 -14.58 -1.48
C ILE A 26 -6.35 -14.60 -0.47
N ALA A 27 -6.32 -13.70 0.52
CA ALA A 27 -7.28 -13.69 1.62
C ALA A 27 -7.36 -12.34 2.34
N SER A 28 -8.49 -12.04 2.98
CA SER A 28 -8.61 -10.96 3.96
C SER A 28 -9.50 -11.39 5.12
N GLN A 29 -9.13 -11.00 6.34
CA GLN A 29 -9.91 -11.25 7.56
C GLN A 29 -9.98 -9.96 8.38
N ARG A 30 -11.18 -9.64 8.85
CA ARG A 30 -11.43 -8.52 9.76
C ARG A 30 -11.34 -8.96 11.23
N PHE A 31 -10.79 -8.09 12.05
CA PHE A 31 -10.56 -8.22 13.48
C PHE A 31 -11.12 -6.97 14.19
N ARG A 32 -11.30 -7.07 15.52
CA ARG A 32 -11.47 -5.88 16.36
C ARG A 32 -10.19 -5.05 16.31
N GLU A 33 -10.28 -3.77 16.65
CA GLU A 33 -9.08 -2.94 16.82
C GLU A 33 -8.21 -3.50 17.96
N ASP A 34 -6.97 -3.85 17.64
CA ASP A 34 -5.95 -4.29 18.59
C ASP A 34 -4.59 -3.70 18.17
N PRO A 35 -3.93 -2.87 19.02
CA PRO A 35 -2.64 -2.27 18.71
C PRO A 35 -1.46 -3.27 18.69
N GLN A 36 -1.66 -4.57 18.88
CA GLN A 36 -0.63 -5.59 18.65
C GLN A 36 -0.59 -6.11 17.21
N LEU A 37 -1.65 -5.95 16.40
CA LEU A 37 -1.74 -6.56 15.05
C LEU A 37 -0.61 -6.11 14.12
N TYR A 38 -0.10 -4.88 14.25
CA TYR A 38 1.03 -4.40 13.45
C TYR A 38 2.32 -5.19 13.71
N LYS A 39 2.51 -5.75 14.92
CA LYS A 39 3.69 -6.57 15.27
C LYS A 39 3.63 -7.94 14.61
N ILE A 40 2.43 -8.51 14.52
CA ILE A 40 2.18 -9.78 13.80
C ILE A 40 2.50 -9.56 12.31
N VAL A 41 2.01 -8.46 11.75
CA VAL A 41 2.23 -8.13 10.33
C VAL A 41 3.69 -7.74 10.03
N ASP A 42 4.41 -7.05 10.91
CA ASP A 42 5.87 -6.85 10.79
C ASP A 42 6.63 -8.18 10.82
N PHE A 43 6.32 -9.06 11.78
CA PHE A 43 6.95 -10.36 11.91
C PHE A 43 6.78 -11.23 10.66
N LEU A 44 5.54 -11.32 10.13
CA LEU A 44 5.24 -12.05 8.90
C LEU A 44 5.96 -11.43 7.68
N ASN A 45 5.89 -10.11 7.50
CA ASN A 45 6.59 -9.39 6.43
C ASN A 45 8.13 -9.40 6.53
N ARG A 46 8.70 -9.84 7.66
CA ARG A 46 10.14 -10.01 7.84
C ARG A 46 10.60 -11.45 7.74
N THR A 47 9.73 -12.43 8.01
CA THR A 47 10.05 -13.86 7.95
C THR A 47 9.65 -14.52 6.63
N LEU A 48 8.60 -14.03 5.96
CA LEU A 48 8.01 -14.70 4.78
C LEU A 48 8.29 -14.00 3.43
N LYS A 49 9.19 -13.01 3.40
CA LYS A 49 9.56 -12.27 2.16
C LYS A 49 10.05 -13.16 1.01
N SER A 50 10.75 -14.25 1.32
CA SER A 50 11.23 -15.23 0.35
C SER A 50 10.14 -16.17 -0.19
N HIS A 51 8.92 -16.08 0.33
CA HIS A 51 7.78 -16.91 -0.06
C HIS A 51 6.80 -16.17 -0.97
N HIS A 52 7.17 -15.00 -1.51
CA HIS A 52 6.32 -14.18 -2.37
C HIS A 52 4.99 -13.76 -1.70
N LEU A 53 4.99 -13.61 -0.37
CA LEU A 53 3.82 -13.20 0.41
C LEU A 53 4.01 -11.80 1.02
N LEU A 54 2.97 -10.97 0.90
CA LEU A 54 2.85 -9.65 1.52
C LEU A 54 1.63 -9.60 2.43
N PHE A 55 1.82 -9.16 3.67
CA PHE A 55 0.78 -9.01 4.68
C PHE A 55 0.46 -7.52 4.85
N GLY A 56 -0.75 -7.11 4.47
CA GLY A 56 -1.29 -5.78 4.73
C GLY A 56 -2.03 -5.70 6.06
N LEU A 57 -1.99 -4.54 6.71
CA LEU A 57 -2.86 -4.17 7.83
C LEU A 57 -3.56 -2.86 7.49
N THR A 58 -4.89 -2.83 7.56
CA THR A 58 -5.70 -1.62 7.39
C THR A 58 -6.55 -1.36 8.63
N LYS A 59 -6.89 -0.09 8.87
CA LYS A 59 -7.87 0.34 9.89
C LYS A 59 -9.03 1.05 9.20
N SER A 60 -10.23 0.79 9.70
CA SER A 60 -11.52 1.34 9.25
C SER A 60 -12.41 1.61 10.47
N GLU A 61 -13.54 2.30 10.28
CA GLU A 61 -14.54 2.51 11.34
C GLU A 61 -15.09 1.19 11.90
N GLU A 62 -15.17 0.16 11.05
CA GLU A 62 -15.65 -1.19 11.37
C GLU A 62 -14.56 -2.09 12.02
N GLY A 63 -13.37 -1.55 12.33
CA GLY A 63 -12.25 -2.29 12.90
C GLY A 63 -11.02 -2.40 11.99
N MET A 64 -10.17 -3.39 12.23
CA MET A 64 -8.92 -3.62 11.50
C MET A 64 -9.01 -4.85 10.61
N SER A 65 -8.36 -4.85 9.45
CA SER A 65 -8.28 -6.03 8.57
C SER A 65 -6.84 -6.39 8.26
N ILE A 66 -6.52 -7.69 8.34
CA ILE A 66 -5.28 -8.24 7.80
C ILE A 66 -5.61 -8.84 6.42
N THR A 67 -4.77 -8.53 5.44
CA THR A 67 -4.92 -9.01 4.05
C THR A 67 -3.62 -9.68 3.61
N ILE A 68 -3.73 -10.80 2.91
CA ILE A 68 -2.61 -11.58 2.38
C ILE A 68 -2.62 -11.47 0.87
N TYR A 69 -1.49 -11.08 0.30
CA TYR A 69 -1.26 -11.00 -1.14
C TYR A 69 -0.12 -11.92 -1.57
N GLU A 70 -0.23 -12.50 -2.76
CA GLU A 70 0.93 -13.02 -3.51
C GLU A 70 1.61 -11.85 -4.25
N VAL A 71 2.93 -11.87 -4.39
CA VAL A 71 3.72 -10.79 -5.03
C VAL A 71 4.80 -11.33 -5.95
N GLU A 72 4.72 -10.96 -7.24
CA GLU A 72 5.81 -11.12 -8.24
C GLU A 72 7.00 -10.20 -7.96
#